data_AF-S3HIT8-F1
#
_entry.id   AF-S3HIT8-F1
#
_cell.length_a   1.000
_cell.length_b   1.000
_cell.length_c   1.000
_cell.angle_alpha   90.00
_cell.angle_beta   90.00
_cell.angle_gamma   90.00
#
_symmetry.space_group_name_H-M   'P 1'
#
loop_
_entity.id
_entity.type
_entity.pdbx_description
1 polymer ?
#
loop_
_entity_poly.entity_id
_entity_poly.type
_entity_poly.pdbx_seq_one_letter_code
_entity_poly.pdbx_strand_id
1 'polypeptide(L)' 'MDCTVIEHESHVRVPETSNWLSALGRRLLRRVSEWDRLDLEGMPDRVKRDLGFLDGREPRFDKEFWQ' A
#
# COMPACT_ATOMS: atom_id res chain seq x y z
N MET A 1 21.95 -8.32 -12.02
CA MET A 1 20.52 -7.98 -12.02
C MET A 1 20.43 -6.68 -11.25
N ASP A 2 20.11 -5.60 -11.95
CA ASP A 2 20.18 -4.23 -11.42
C ASP A 2 18.75 -3.71 -11.26
N CYS A 3 18.34 -3.45 -10.03
CA CYS A 3 16.99 -3.03 -9.70
C CYS A 3 16.97 -1.49 -9.61
N THR A 4 16.52 -0.83 -10.67
CA THR A 4 16.40 0.63 -10.68
C THR A 4 15.09 1.05 -10.00
N VAL A 5 15.19 1.74 -8.86
CA VAL A 5 14.08 2.44 -8.22
C VAL A 5 13.69 3.64 -9.08
N ILE A 6 12.42 3.71 -9.47
CA ILE A 6 11.87 4.85 -10.22
C ILE A 6 11.30 5.82 -9.19
N GLU A 7 12.08 6.83 -8.81
CA GLU A 7 11.54 7.97 -8.05
C GLU A 7 10.72 8.85 -9.01
N HIS A 8 9.41 8.78 -8.87
CA HIS A 8 8.45 9.52 -9.69
C HIS A 8 8.17 10.89 -9.06
N GLU A 9 9.02 11.88 -9.34
CA GLU A 9 8.70 13.28 -9.06
C GLU A 9 7.58 13.76 -9.98
N SER A 10 6.34 13.79 -9.47
CA SER A 10 5.20 14.37 -10.19
C SER A 10 4.77 15.69 -9.58
N HIS A 11 5.45 16.77 -9.93
CA HIS A 11 4.93 18.13 -9.77
C HIS A 11 3.86 18.41 -10.84
N VAL A 12 2.63 17.95 -10.62
CA VAL A 12 1.50 18.23 -11.51
C VAL A 12 0.68 19.39 -10.95
N ARG A 13 0.71 20.54 -11.62
CA ARG A 13 -0.18 21.68 -11.33
C ARG A 13 -1.59 21.33 -11.81
N VAL A 14 -2.54 21.25 -10.88
CA VAL A 14 -3.92 20.81 -11.14
C VAL A 14 -4.84 22.03 -11.37
N PRO A 15 -5.61 22.11 -12.46
CA PRO A 15 -6.57 23.19 -12.70
C PRO A 15 -7.81 23.07 -11.79
N GLU A 16 -8.42 24.21 -11.44
CA GLU A 16 -9.39 24.38 -10.33
C GLU A 16 -10.73 23.62 -10.46
N THR A 17 -11.06 23.10 -11.65
CA THR A 17 -12.23 22.22 -11.86
C THR A 17 -11.97 20.76 -11.45
N SER A 18 -10.73 20.41 -11.09
CA SER A 18 -10.31 19.06 -10.71
C SER A 18 -10.60 18.67 -9.25
N ASN A 19 -11.09 19.59 -8.42
CA ASN A 19 -11.25 19.35 -6.99
C ASN A 19 -12.26 18.23 -6.67
N TRP A 20 -13.36 18.11 -7.42
CA TRP A 20 -14.33 17.04 -7.21
C TRP A 20 -13.82 15.66 -7.66
N LEU A 21 -13.17 15.61 -8.84
CA LEU A 21 -12.55 14.37 -9.33
C LEU A 21 -11.40 13.91 -8.42
N SER A 22 -10.61 14.84 -7.88
CA SER A 22 -9.55 14.51 -6.93
C SER A 22 -10.10 14.05 -5.58
N ALA A 23 -11.24 14.58 -5.11
CA ALA A 23 -11.91 14.11 -3.91
C ALA A 23 -12.48 12.69 -4.09
N LEU A 24 -13.09 12.41 -5.26
CA LEU A 24 -13.57 11.09 -5.61
C LEU A 24 -12.42 10.09 -5.77
N GLY A 25 -11.35 10.49 -6.45
CA GLY A 25 -10.12 9.71 -6.60
C GLY A 25 -9.48 9.37 -5.26
N ARG A 26 -9.37 10.34 -4.33
CA ARG A 26 -8.88 10.09 -2.97
C ARG A 26 -9.76 9.10 -2.20
N ARG A 27 -11.08 9.17 -2.34
CA ARG A 27 -12.01 8.25 -1.67
C ARG A 27 -11.90 6.84 -2.23
N LEU A 28 -11.70 6.70 -3.54
CA LEU A 28 -11.47 5.42 -4.21
C LEU A 28 -10.11 4.83 -3.81
N LEU A 29 -9.03 5.62 -3.87
CA LEU A 29 -7.70 5.19 -3.45
C LEU A 29 -7.68 4.75 -1.99
N ARG A 30 -8.35 5.48 -1.09
CA ARG A 30 -8.49 5.05 0.31
C ARG A 30 -9.21 3.72 0.44
N ARG A 31 -10.28 3.50 -0.35
CA ARG A 31 -11.05 2.25 -0.31
C ARG A 31 -10.26 1.07 -0.89
N VAL A 32 -9.50 1.28 -1.96
CA VAL A 32 -8.60 0.28 -2.54
C VAL A 32 -7.41 0.01 -1.60
N SER A 33 -6.87 1.02 -0.93
CA SER A 33 -5.82 0.84 0.09
C SER A 33 -6.32 0.06 1.31
N GLU A 34 -7.59 0.22 1.71
CA GLU A 34 -8.19 -0.65 2.73
C GLU A 34 -8.41 -2.08 2.24
N TRP A 35 -8.63 -2.28 0.93
CA TRP A 35 -8.69 -3.61 0.32
C TRP A 35 -7.31 -4.24 0.13
N ASP A 36 -6.26 -3.43 0.02
CA ASP A 36 -4.87 -3.86 -0.03
C ASP A 36 -4.37 -4.37 1.34
N ARG A 37 -5.18 -4.21 2.40
CA ARG A 37 -4.93 -4.85 3.68
C ARG A 37 -5.28 -6.32 3.52
N LEU A 38 -4.25 -7.15 3.51
CA LEU A 38 -4.39 -8.61 3.54
C LEU A 38 -5.26 -9.01 4.74
N ASP A 39 -6.41 -9.63 4.47
CA ASP A 39 -7.30 -10.13 5.52
C ASP A 39 -6.68 -11.36 6.18
N LEU A 40 -6.04 -11.15 7.32
CA LEU A 40 -5.43 -12.22 8.11
C LEU A 40 -6.47 -13.03 8.89
N GLU A 41 -7.69 -12.55 9.10
CA GLU A 41 -8.68 -13.28 9.89
C GLU A 41 -9.35 -14.35 9.02
N GLY A 42 -9.83 -13.96 7.83
CA GLY A 42 -10.49 -14.85 6.88
C GLY A 42 -9.55 -15.78 6.10
N MET A 43 -8.23 -15.53 6.10
CA MET A 43 -7.28 -16.32 5.33
C MET A 43 -7.09 -17.74 5.92
N PRO A 44 -7.01 -18.81 5.10
CA PRO A 44 -6.74 -20.16 5.60
C PRO A 44 -5.35 -20.30 6.23
N ASP A 45 -5.24 -21.12 7.29
CA ASP A 45 -3.98 -21.33 8.02
C ASP A 45 -2.82 -21.81 7.16
N ARG A 46 -3.11 -22.59 6.11
CA ARG A 46 -2.08 -23.01 5.13
C ARG A 46 -1.42 -21.79 4.48
N VAL A 47 -2.23 -20.85 4.01
CA VAL A 47 -1.73 -19.64 3.34
C VAL A 47 -0.99 -18.75 4.35
N LYS A 48 -1.45 -18.70 5.62
CA LYS A 48 -0.75 -17.96 6.69
C LYS A 48 0.64 -18.53 6.96
N ARG A 49 0.79 -19.86 6.95
CA ARG A 49 2.09 -20.53 7.09
C ARG A 49 2.98 -20.26 5.88
N ASP A 50 2.46 -20.35 4.66
CA ASP A 50 3.23 -20.10 3.44
C ASP A 50 3.76 -18.67 3.37
N LEU A 51 3.02 -17.70 3.92
CA LEU A 51 3.45 -16.30 4.06
C LEU A 51 4.32 -16.03 5.30
N GLY A 52 4.55 -17.04 6.15
CA GLY A 52 5.39 -16.93 7.35
C GLY A 52 4.75 -16.17 8.52
N PHE A 53 3.44 -15.86 8.48
CA PHE A 53 2.75 -15.19 9.60
C PHE A 53 2.66 -16.08 10.85
N LEU A 54 2.69 -17.41 10.68
CA LEU A 54 2.64 -18.38 11.76
C LEU A 54 4.03 -18.90 12.19
N ASP A 55 5.11 -18.30 11.67
CA ASP A 55 6.49 -18.69 12.02
C ASP A 55 6.97 -18.10 13.35
N GLY A 56 6.16 -17.23 13.99
CA GLY A 56 6.50 -16.60 15.27
C GLY A 56 7.63 -15.59 15.19
N ARG A 57 7.98 -15.14 13.97
CA ARG A 57 9.00 -14.09 13.76
C ARG A 57 8.44 -12.72 14.12
N GLU A 58 9.30 -11.86 14.64
CA GLU A 58 8.95 -10.46 14.86
C GLU A 58 8.60 -9.78 13.53
N PRO A 59 7.52 -8.98 13.46
CA PRO A 59 7.19 -8.22 12.26
C PRO A 59 8.34 -7.30 11.88
N ARG A 60 8.80 -7.38 10.62
CA ARG A 60 9.79 -6.44 10.09
C ARG A 60 9.08 -5.12 9.77
N PHE A 61 9.19 -4.16 10.67
CA PHE A 61 8.85 -2.78 10.36
C PHE A 61 10.04 -2.15 9.63
N ASP A 62 9.92 -1.92 8.32
CA ASP A 62 10.91 -1.11 7.61
C ASP A 62 10.84 0.32 8.19
N LYS A 63 11.92 0.73 8.88
CA LYS A 63 12.03 2.02 9.58
C LYS A 63 12.36 3.17 8.64
N GLU A 64 11.93 3.10 7.38
CA GLU A 64 12.44 3.96 6.31
C GLU A 64 11.29 4.62 5.56
N PHE A 65 10.42 5.34 6.27
CA PHE A 65 9.52 6.33 5.67
C PHE A 65 9.31 7.54 6.58
N TRP A 66 10.39 8.10 7.14
CA TRP A 66 10.42 9.48 7.65
C TRP A 66 11.88 9.98 7.70
N GLN A 67 12.41 10.40 6.54
CA GLN A 67 13.44 11.44 6.43
C GLN A 67 12.88 12.58 5.59
#